data_AF-A0A3D4JER2-F1
#
_entry.id   AF-A0A3D4JER2-F1
#
_cell.length_a   1.000
_cell.length_b   1.000
_cell.length_c   1.000
_cell.angle_alpha   90.00
_cell.angle_beta   90.00
_cell.angle_gamma   90.00
#
_symmetry.space_group_name_H-M   'P 1'
#
loop_
_entity.id
_entity.type
_entity.pdbx_description
1 polymer ?
#
loop_
_entity_poly.entity_id
_entity_poly.type
_entity_poly.pdbx_seq_one_letter_code
_entity_poly.pdbx_strand_id
1 'polypeptide(L)'
;SSDLKILSNLSDRRITKSKCVIPVKELAFDTFSGEEVRDGIIAAYAFAAVDPYRATTHNKGIMNGVDAVVIATGNDWRAIEAGAHAYAARSGKYTSLSTWSKDDEGNLVGELEMPMAVGIVGGATKVHPAAQMAIQLMEVKTANELAEIIVSVGLAQNMAALRALATEGIQRGHMSLHARQIAISAGATGDLIEKVASQMVLEKNIRLERASEILKSLESGK
;
A
#
# COMPACT_ATOMS: atom_id res chain seq x y z
N SER A 1 6.11 -19.71 35.33
CA SER A 1 7.28 -19.57 34.45
C SER A 1 8.01 -18.31 34.85
N SER A 2 8.97 -18.43 35.78
CA SER A 2 9.63 -17.27 36.43
C SER A 2 11.15 -17.26 36.27
N ASP A 3 11.70 -18.09 35.39
CA ASP A 3 13.15 -18.27 35.26
C ASP A 3 13.78 -17.44 34.13
N LEU A 4 12.97 -16.76 33.31
CA LEU A 4 13.46 -15.93 32.19
C LEU A 4 13.41 -14.44 32.54
N LYS A 5 14.59 -13.80 32.50
CA LYS A 5 14.76 -12.35 32.57
C LYS A 5 15.12 -11.82 31.18
N ILE A 6 14.11 -11.70 30.32
CA ILE A 6 14.26 -11.24 28.93
C ILE A 6 13.16 -10.24 28.58
N LEU A 7 13.48 -9.28 27.71
CA LEU A 7 12.51 -8.30 27.22
C LEU A 7 11.56 -8.90 26.17
N SER A 8 10.37 -8.32 26.02
CA SER A 8 9.43 -8.64 24.94
C SER A 8 9.56 -7.61 23.81
N ASN A 9 9.68 -8.07 22.57
CA ASN A 9 9.64 -7.21 21.38
C ASN A 9 8.20 -6.88 20.93
N LEU A 10 7.19 -7.59 21.45
CA LEU A 10 5.82 -7.11 21.38
C LEU A 10 5.68 -5.97 22.40
N SER A 11 6.11 -4.77 22.01
CA SER A 11 6.08 -3.56 22.84
C SER A 11 4.74 -2.81 22.68
N ASP A 12 3.64 -3.52 22.89
CA ASP A 12 2.26 -3.02 22.77
C ASP A 12 1.88 -1.93 23.80
N ARG A 13 2.77 -1.66 24.76
CA ARG A 13 2.68 -0.52 25.68
C ARG A 13 3.37 0.75 25.16
N ARG A 14 4.09 0.65 24.05
CA ARG A 14 4.81 1.75 23.40
C ARG A 14 4.40 1.84 21.93
N ILE A 15 3.17 2.31 21.76
CA ILE A 15 2.52 2.46 20.47
C ILE A 15 2.69 3.90 19.98
N THR A 16 3.00 4.04 18.70
CA THR A 16 3.00 5.33 18.02
C THR A 16 1.97 5.31 16.90
N LYS A 17 1.27 6.43 16.73
CA LYS A 17 0.23 6.62 15.73
C LYS A 17 0.58 7.79 14.81
N SER A 18 0.31 7.63 13.52
CA SER A 18 0.31 8.70 12.54
C SER A 18 -1.03 8.75 11.83
N LYS A 19 -1.45 9.96 11.45
CA LYS A 19 -2.69 10.23 10.73
C LYS A 19 -2.45 11.31 9.69
N CYS A 20 -2.98 11.12 8.49
CA CYS A 20 -3.03 12.16 7.45
C CYS A 20 -4.46 12.31 6.91
N VAL A 21 -4.76 13.53 6.48
CA VAL A 21 -5.96 13.85 5.70
C VAL A 21 -5.49 14.52 4.43
N ILE A 22 -5.89 13.98 3.29
CA ILE A 22 -5.44 14.46 1.98
C ILE A 22 -6.67 14.94 1.23
N PRO A 23 -6.77 16.24 0.95
CA PRO A 23 -7.88 16.78 0.20
C PRO A 23 -8.01 16.09 -1.16
N VAL A 24 -9.22 15.72 -1.56
CA VAL A 24 -9.44 14.93 -2.79
C VAL A 24 -8.84 15.60 -4.02
N LYS A 25 -8.89 16.94 -4.10
CA LYS A 25 -8.30 17.74 -5.18
C LYS A 25 -6.79 17.56 -5.35
N GLU A 26 -6.07 17.20 -4.28
CA GLU A 26 -4.61 16.98 -4.29
C GLU A 26 -4.24 15.56 -4.74
N LEU A 27 -5.22 14.66 -4.88
CA LEU A 27 -5.00 13.27 -5.30
C LEU A 27 -5.07 13.10 -6.82
N ALA A 28 -5.66 14.05 -7.53
CA ALA A 28 -5.79 14.01 -8.98
C ALA A 28 -4.39 14.04 -9.63
N PHE A 29 -4.18 13.18 -10.61
CA PHE A 29 -2.93 13.15 -11.37
C PHE A 29 -3.13 12.50 -12.73
N ASP A 30 -2.35 12.92 -13.72
CA ASP A 30 -2.49 12.49 -15.12
C ASP A 30 -3.96 12.54 -15.58
N THR A 31 -4.55 11.38 -15.91
CA THR A 31 -5.95 11.27 -16.35
C THR A 31 -6.90 10.81 -15.26
N PHE A 32 -6.44 10.64 -14.02
CA PHE A 32 -7.26 10.17 -12.90
C PHE A 32 -7.78 11.34 -12.08
N SER A 33 -9.09 11.32 -11.81
CA SER A 33 -9.70 12.19 -10.81
C SER A 33 -9.22 11.84 -9.40
N GLY A 34 -9.30 12.81 -8.49
CA GLY A 34 -8.93 12.58 -7.09
C GLY A 34 -9.81 11.54 -6.41
N GLU A 35 -11.09 11.49 -6.79
CA GLU A 35 -12.07 10.53 -6.31
C GLU A 35 -11.71 9.10 -6.74
N GLU A 36 -11.33 8.89 -8.00
CA GLU A 36 -10.89 7.57 -8.49
C GLU A 36 -9.66 7.09 -7.74
N VAL A 37 -8.69 7.97 -7.49
CA VAL A 37 -7.48 7.63 -6.73
C VAL A 37 -7.82 7.31 -5.28
N ARG A 38 -8.63 8.14 -4.61
CA ARG A 38 -9.10 7.92 -3.24
C ARG A 38 -9.80 6.56 -3.12
N ASP A 39 -10.80 6.32 -3.96
CA ASP A 39 -11.65 5.13 -3.86
C ASP A 39 -10.85 3.87 -4.25
N GLY A 40 -9.92 3.97 -5.19
CA GLY A 40 -8.97 2.91 -5.50
C GLY A 40 -8.03 2.57 -4.33
N ILE A 41 -7.53 3.57 -3.61
CA ILE A 41 -6.71 3.36 -2.40
C ILE A 41 -7.54 2.67 -1.31
N ILE A 42 -8.78 3.12 -1.07
CA ILE A 42 -9.69 2.52 -0.08
C ILE A 42 -9.99 1.06 -0.45
N ALA A 43 -10.26 0.77 -1.72
CA ALA A 43 -10.49 -0.60 -2.20
C ALA A 43 -9.24 -1.50 -2.01
N ALA A 44 -8.05 -0.99 -2.34
CA ALA A 44 -6.79 -1.72 -2.15
C ALA A 44 -6.49 -2.00 -0.67
N TYR A 45 -6.82 -1.05 0.23
CA TYR A 45 -6.79 -1.25 1.67
C TYR A 45 -7.80 -2.32 2.12
N ALA A 46 -9.06 -2.24 1.67
CA ALA A 46 -10.09 -3.19 2.05
C ALA A 46 -9.70 -4.64 1.73
N PHE A 47 -9.02 -4.84 0.58
CA PHE A 47 -8.44 -6.15 0.24
C PHE A 47 -7.37 -6.60 1.24
N ALA A 48 -6.45 -5.71 1.63
CA ALA A 48 -5.44 -6.01 2.65
C ALA A 48 -6.03 -6.25 4.05
N ALA A 49 -7.18 -5.65 4.37
CA ALA A 49 -7.82 -5.83 5.66
C ALA A 49 -8.42 -7.25 5.83
N VAL A 50 -8.88 -7.86 4.73
CA VAL A 50 -9.60 -9.16 4.77
C VAL A 50 -8.76 -10.36 4.34
N ASP A 51 -7.70 -10.17 3.54
CA ASP A 51 -6.85 -11.24 3.03
C ASP A 51 -5.42 -11.17 3.61
N PRO A 52 -4.98 -12.15 4.42
CA PRO A 52 -3.62 -12.21 4.96
C PRO A 52 -2.52 -12.20 3.89
N TYR A 53 -2.75 -12.77 2.70
CA TYR A 53 -1.78 -12.75 1.61
C TYR A 53 -1.52 -11.31 1.14
N ARG A 54 -2.60 -10.54 0.99
CA ARG A 54 -2.48 -9.12 0.64
C ARG A 54 -1.94 -8.30 1.82
N ALA A 55 -2.41 -8.55 3.04
CA ALA A 55 -1.94 -7.89 4.26
C ALA A 55 -0.42 -8.00 4.42
N THR A 56 0.15 -9.16 4.07
CA THR A 56 1.59 -9.41 4.16
C THR A 56 2.36 -8.45 3.25
N THR A 57 1.95 -8.37 1.98
CA THR A 57 2.55 -7.46 1.00
C THR A 57 2.32 -5.99 1.37
N HIS A 58 1.15 -5.67 1.92
CA HIS A 58 0.78 -4.34 2.38
C HIS A 58 1.68 -3.85 3.52
N ASN A 59 1.84 -4.67 4.56
CA ASN A 59 2.67 -4.35 5.71
C ASN A 59 4.15 -4.33 5.32
N LYS A 60 4.61 -5.23 4.45
CA LYS A 60 5.96 -5.14 3.85
C LYS A 60 6.21 -3.77 3.21
N GLY A 61 5.21 -3.23 2.50
CA GLY A 61 5.26 -1.90 1.91
C GLY A 61 5.46 -0.77 2.93
N ILE A 62 4.82 -0.87 4.10
CA ILE A 62 5.04 0.03 5.25
C ILE A 62 6.49 -0.12 5.74
N MET A 63 6.93 -1.35 5.95
CA MET A 63 8.24 -1.66 6.53
C MET A 63 9.40 -1.21 5.64
N ASN A 64 9.24 -1.18 4.31
CA ASN A 64 10.23 -0.58 3.41
C ASN A 64 10.64 0.85 3.81
N GLY A 65 9.69 1.67 4.28
CA GLY A 65 9.94 3.04 4.71
C GLY A 65 10.43 3.11 6.15
N VAL A 66 9.79 2.33 7.04
CA VAL A 66 10.15 2.24 8.47
C VAL A 66 11.59 1.79 8.63
N ASP A 67 11.96 0.67 8.02
CA ASP A 67 13.30 0.08 8.17
C ASP A 67 14.38 1.00 7.62
N ALA A 68 14.12 1.75 6.56
CA ALA A 68 15.08 2.69 6.01
C ALA A 68 15.47 3.76 7.05
N VAL A 69 14.50 4.32 7.77
CA VAL A 69 14.75 5.33 8.82
C VAL A 69 15.37 4.68 10.06
N VAL A 70 14.88 3.49 10.44
CA VAL A 70 15.41 2.75 11.59
C VAL A 70 16.88 2.38 11.40
N ILE A 71 17.27 1.92 10.20
CA ILE A 71 18.66 1.65 9.82
C ILE A 71 19.48 2.93 9.82
N ALA A 72 18.98 4.00 9.17
CA ALA A 72 19.69 5.27 9.07
C ALA A 72 19.99 5.89 10.44
N THR A 73 19.14 5.64 11.43
CA THR A 73 19.30 6.11 12.82
C THR A 73 19.99 5.11 13.74
N GLY A 74 20.50 3.99 13.21
CA GLY A 74 21.23 2.99 14.00
C GLY A 74 20.37 2.26 15.04
N ASN A 75 19.05 2.19 14.83
CA ASN A 75 18.11 1.44 15.65
C ASN A 75 17.99 -0.02 15.16
N ASP A 76 17.45 -0.91 16.01
CA ASP A 76 17.28 -2.33 15.67
C ASP A 76 15.98 -2.56 14.87
N TRP A 77 16.11 -2.70 13.54
CA TRP A 77 14.96 -2.97 12.67
C TRP A 77 14.29 -4.32 12.94
N ARG A 78 15.02 -5.33 13.45
CA ARG A 78 14.43 -6.65 13.73
C ARG A 78 13.46 -6.57 14.90
N ALA A 79 13.78 -5.75 15.91
CA ALA A 79 12.89 -5.51 17.03
C ALA A 79 11.60 -4.80 16.59
N ILE A 80 11.71 -3.81 15.70
CA ILE A 80 10.56 -3.09 15.14
C ILE A 80 9.71 -4.00 14.25
N GLU A 81 10.32 -4.74 13.33
CA GLU A 81 9.65 -5.71 12.45
C GLU A 81 8.86 -6.77 13.26
N ALA A 82 9.51 -7.36 14.28
CA ALA A 82 8.86 -8.36 15.12
C ALA A 82 7.66 -7.79 15.87
N GLY A 83 7.79 -6.59 16.45
CA GLY A 83 6.70 -5.90 17.13
C GLY A 83 5.56 -5.54 16.18
N ALA A 84 5.87 -4.98 15.01
CA ALA A 84 4.92 -4.59 13.98
C ALA A 84 4.09 -5.77 13.49
N HIS A 85 4.74 -6.85 13.04
CA HIS A 85 4.07 -8.01 12.49
C HIS A 85 3.30 -8.82 13.54
N ALA A 86 3.77 -8.86 14.79
CA ALA A 86 2.99 -9.43 15.90
C ALA A 86 1.74 -8.58 16.18
N TYR A 87 1.87 -7.25 16.20
CA TYR A 87 0.75 -6.33 16.41
C TYR A 87 -0.30 -6.39 15.29
N ALA A 88 0.12 -6.68 14.05
CA ALA A 88 -0.76 -6.90 12.91
C ALA A 88 -1.69 -8.13 13.08
N ALA A 89 -1.36 -9.06 13.99
CA ALA A 89 -2.17 -10.24 14.29
C ALA A 89 -2.89 -10.19 15.65
N ARG A 90 -2.88 -9.04 16.33
CA ARG A 90 -3.41 -8.90 17.71
C ARG A 90 -4.89 -9.25 17.88
N SER A 91 -5.68 -9.21 16.81
CA SER A 91 -7.10 -9.56 16.79
C SER A 91 -7.37 -11.05 16.48
N GLY A 92 -6.32 -11.87 16.41
CA GLY A 92 -6.41 -13.30 16.10
C GLY A 92 -6.27 -13.64 14.61
N LYS A 93 -6.26 -12.64 13.73
CA LYS A 93 -5.96 -12.81 12.29
C LYS A 93 -5.00 -11.71 11.84
N TYR A 94 -3.98 -12.11 11.09
CA TYR A 94 -3.03 -11.17 10.50
C TYR A 94 -3.74 -10.26 9.48
N THR A 95 -3.65 -8.94 9.66
CA THR A 95 -4.32 -7.92 8.86
C THR A 95 -3.43 -6.70 8.60
N SER A 96 -3.95 -5.70 7.89
CA SER A 96 -3.28 -4.43 7.63
C SER A 96 -2.96 -3.67 8.93
N LEU A 97 -1.75 -3.10 9.01
CA LEU A 97 -1.37 -2.17 10.09
C LEU A 97 -1.97 -0.77 9.89
N SER A 98 -2.23 -0.36 8.65
CA SER A 98 -2.85 0.92 8.33
C SER A 98 -4.33 0.78 7.96
N THR A 99 -5.06 1.87 8.11
CA THR A 99 -6.45 2.01 7.65
C THR A 99 -6.57 3.19 6.71
N TRP A 100 -7.37 3.02 5.66
CA TRP A 100 -7.68 4.08 4.70
C TRP A 100 -9.19 4.22 4.56
N SER A 101 -9.69 5.45 4.65
CA SER A 101 -11.14 5.74 4.64
C SER A 101 -11.43 7.09 3.99
N LYS A 102 -12.71 7.38 3.82
CA LYS A 102 -13.21 8.67 3.33
C LYS A 102 -13.87 9.39 4.50
N ASP A 103 -13.55 10.67 4.70
CA ASP A 103 -14.25 11.51 5.68
C ASP A 103 -15.56 12.13 5.11
N ASP A 104 -16.26 12.90 5.94
CA ASP A 104 -17.53 13.54 5.58
C ASP A 104 -17.37 14.61 4.49
N GLU A 105 -16.17 15.17 4.33
CA GLU A 105 -15.82 16.15 3.30
C GLU A 105 -15.39 15.47 1.98
N GLY A 106 -15.26 14.13 1.97
CA GLY A 106 -14.85 13.35 0.82
C GLY A 106 -13.33 13.24 0.65
N ASN A 107 -12.54 13.64 1.63
CA ASN A 107 -11.08 13.53 1.61
C ASN A 107 -10.61 12.12 1.94
N LEU A 108 -9.38 11.79 1.56
CA LEU A 108 -8.74 10.52 1.93
C LEU A 108 -8.12 10.64 3.32
N VAL A 109 -8.48 9.75 4.23
CA VAL A 109 -7.92 9.67 5.58
C VAL A 109 -7.12 8.40 5.74
N GLY A 110 -5.83 8.54 6.06
CA GLY A 110 -4.92 7.44 6.36
C GLY A 110 -4.53 7.44 7.84
N GLU A 111 -4.53 6.27 8.47
CA GLU A 111 -4.02 6.09 9.84
C GLU A 111 -3.10 4.87 9.89
N LEU A 112 -2.02 4.95 10.66
CA LEU A 112 -1.12 3.84 10.94
C LEU A 112 -0.80 3.85 12.44
N GLU A 113 -0.88 2.68 13.05
CA GLU A 113 -0.55 2.48 14.45
C GLU A 113 0.26 1.20 14.62
N MET A 114 1.42 1.29 15.27
CA MET A 114 2.27 0.14 15.52
C MET A 114 3.20 0.35 16.74
N PRO A 115 3.70 -0.73 17.35
CA PRO A 115 4.75 -0.65 18.36
C PRO A 115 6.00 0.01 17.78
N MET A 116 6.57 0.97 18.51
CA MET A 116 7.74 1.74 18.04
C MET A 116 8.74 1.98 19.17
N ALA A 117 9.45 0.91 19.57
CA ALA A 117 10.45 0.95 20.63
C ALA A 117 11.83 1.41 20.11
N VAL A 118 11.93 2.65 19.65
CA VAL A 118 13.20 3.26 19.19
C VAL A 118 13.90 4.06 20.28
N GLY A 119 15.17 4.38 20.05
CA GLY A 119 16.00 5.22 20.91
C GLY A 119 16.78 6.27 20.12
N ILE A 120 17.10 7.37 20.80
CA ILE A 120 18.02 8.41 20.32
C ILE A 120 19.32 8.44 21.14
N VAL A 121 19.40 7.63 22.21
CA VAL A 121 20.57 7.48 23.08
C VAL A 121 20.87 5.99 23.27
N GLY A 122 22.13 5.60 23.09
CA GLY A 122 22.60 4.22 23.29
C GLY A 122 22.75 3.43 21.98
N GLY A 123 23.30 2.22 22.07
CA GLY A 123 23.51 1.34 20.92
C GLY A 123 24.37 1.94 19.80
N ALA A 124 24.10 1.54 18.56
CA ALA A 124 24.79 2.07 17.38
C ALA A 124 24.47 3.56 17.14
N THR A 125 23.34 4.07 17.63
CA THR A 125 22.93 5.48 17.55
C THR A 125 23.95 6.44 18.18
N LYS A 126 24.69 5.97 19.21
CA LYS A 126 25.74 6.76 19.88
C LYS A 126 27.13 6.59 19.25
N VAL A 127 27.39 5.49 18.55
CA VAL A 127 28.75 5.11 18.13
C VAL A 127 28.96 5.31 16.63
N HIS A 128 27.90 5.18 15.82
CA HIS A 128 27.98 5.27 14.37
C HIS A 128 27.81 6.73 13.89
N PRO A 129 28.84 7.35 13.28
CA PRO A 129 28.79 8.77 12.91
C PRO A 129 27.63 9.13 11.97
N ALA A 130 27.32 8.27 11.00
CA ALA A 130 26.19 8.52 10.09
C ALA A 130 24.82 8.48 10.81
N ALA A 131 24.68 7.66 11.86
CA ALA A 131 23.44 7.60 12.63
C ALA A 131 23.25 8.86 13.48
N GLN A 132 24.34 9.37 14.06
CA GLN A 132 24.33 10.65 14.76
C GLN A 132 23.97 11.80 13.81
N MET A 133 24.56 11.82 12.61
CA MET A 133 24.25 12.83 11.60
C MET A 133 22.79 12.76 11.15
N ALA A 134 22.23 11.55 10.95
CA ALA A 134 20.82 11.40 10.60
C ALA A 134 19.88 11.95 11.69
N ILE A 135 20.18 11.67 12.96
CA ILE A 135 19.44 12.21 14.11
C ILE A 135 19.55 13.74 14.17
N GLN A 136 20.75 14.30 13.96
CA GLN A 136 20.96 15.75 13.93
C GLN A 136 20.22 16.43 12.78
N LEU A 137 20.24 15.84 11.58
CA LEU A 137 19.55 16.35 10.40
C LEU A 137 18.03 16.42 10.60
N MET A 138 17.46 15.45 11.33
CA MET A 138 16.03 15.42 11.64
C MET A 138 15.64 16.33 12.82
N GLU A 139 16.63 16.91 13.52
CA GLU A 139 16.43 17.79 14.69
C GLU A 139 15.59 17.17 15.83
N VAL A 140 15.56 15.83 15.92
CA VAL A 140 14.80 15.12 16.96
C VAL A 140 15.48 15.23 18.32
N LYS A 141 14.70 15.62 19.33
CA LYS A 141 15.10 15.81 20.73
C LYS A 141 14.67 14.65 21.61
N THR A 142 13.64 13.91 21.21
CA THR A 142 13.13 12.77 21.98
C THR A 142 12.98 11.51 21.13
N ALA A 143 13.00 10.34 21.77
CA ALA A 143 12.73 9.08 21.10
C ALA A 143 11.28 8.96 20.60
N ASN A 144 10.35 9.75 21.16
CA ASN A 144 8.96 9.78 20.70
C ASN A 144 8.84 10.56 19.39
N GLU A 145 9.53 11.70 19.26
CA GLU A 145 9.58 12.46 18.00
C GLU A 145 10.16 11.60 16.86
N LEU A 146 11.24 10.85 17.13
CA LEU A 146 11.78 9.91 16.15
C LEU A 146 10.75 8.83 15.78
N ALA A 147 10.05 8.26 16.77
CA ALA A 147 9.02 7.25 16.54
C ALA A 147 7.89 7.81 15.64
N GLU A 148 7.44 9.03 15.90
CA GLU A 148 6.39 9.71 15.13
C GLU A 148 6.80 9.96 13.69
N ILE A 149 8.05 10.35 13.45
CA ILE A 149 8.62 10.47 12.10
C ILE A 149 8.63 9.11 11.40
N ILE A 150 9.13 8.06 12.06
CA ILE A 150 9.22 6.71 11.46
C ILE A 150 7.84 6.19 11.06
N VAL A 151 6.84 6.28 11.94
CA VAL A 151 5.47 5.84 11.63
C VAL A 151 4.86 6.69 10.50
N SER A 152 5.13 8.00 10.47
CA SER A 152 4.66 8.88 9.40
C SER A 152 5.29 8.52 8.04
N VAL A 153 6.58 8.18 8.02
CA VAL A 153 7.25 7.66 6.81
C VAL A 153 6.64 6.33 6.39
N GLY A 154 6.34 5.42 7.32
CA GLY A 154 5.65 4.17 7.04
C GLY A 154 4.27 4.37 6.40
N LEU A 155 3.48 5.32 6.91
CA LEU A 155 2.18 5.68 6.35
C LEU A 155 2.31 6.30 4.94
N ALA A 156 3.29 7.20 4.73
CA ALA A 156 3.57 7.78 3.42
C ALA A 156 4.00 6.73 2.39
N GLN A 157 4.89 5.81 2.78
CA GLN A 157 5.34 4.70 1.93
C GLN A 157 4.17 3.78 1.55
N ASN A 158 3.26 3.53 2.50
CA ASN A 158 2.04 2.76 2.25
C ASN A 158 1.12 3.45 1.24
N MET A 159 0.86 4.75 1.41
CA MET A 159 0.05 5.53 0.48
C MET A 159 0.61 5.46 -0.94
N ALA A 160 1.92 5.67 -1.10
CA ALA A 160 2.57 5.62 -2.40
C ALA A 160 2.39 4.25 -3.09
N ALA A 161 2.54 3.16 -2.33
CA ALA A 161 2.34 1.80 -2.84
C ALA A 161 0.87 1.53 -3.22
N LEU A 162 -0.09 1.97 -2.40
CA LEU A 162 -1.52 1.80 -2.69
C LEU A 162 -1.96 2.63 -3.89
N ARG A 163 -1.48 3.88 -4.00
CA ARG A 163 -1.78 4.76 -5.13
C ARG A 163 -1.33 4.13 -6.44
N ALA A 164 -0.11 3.58 -6.49
CA ALA A 164 0.40 2.92 -7.69
C ALA A 164 -0.43 1.69 -8.09
N LEU A 165 -0.84 0.86 -7.12
CA LEU A 165 -1.65 -0.33 -7.38
C LEU A 165 -3.08 0.01 -7.78
N ALA A 166 -3.66 1.02 -7.14
CA ALA A 166 -4.99 1.52 -7.48
C ALA A 166 -5.01 1.99 -8.94
N THR A 167 -4.00 2.74 -9.37
CA THR A 167 -4.01 3.38 -10.68
C THR A 167 -3.66 2.41 -11.81
N GLU A 168 -2.77 1.43 -11.58
CA GLU A 168 -2.59 0.30 -12.49
C GLU A 168 -3.88 -0.53 -12.63
N GLY A 169 -4.56 -0.79 -11.50
CA GLY A 169 -5.84 -1.49 -11.48
C GLY A 169 -6.91 -0.77 -12.28
N ILE A 170 -7.03 0.55 -12.09
CA ILE A 170 -7.97 1.42 -12.82
C ILE A 170 -7.63 1.44 -14.32
N GLN A 171 -6.36 1.62 -14.71
CA GLN A 171 -5.95 1.53 -16.13
C GLN A 171 -6.37 0.20 -16.77
N ARG A 172 -6.09 -0.92 -16.10
CA ARG A 172 -6.49 -2.25 -16.59
C ARG A 172 -8.01 -2.36 -16.72
N GLY A 173 -8.76 -1.81 -15.77
CA GLY A 173 -10.22 -1.72 -15.83
C GLY A 173 -10.72 -0.95 -17.06
N HIS A 174 -10.21 0.25 -17.31
CA HIS A 174 -10.58 1.04 -18.48
C HIS A 174 -10.22 0.33 -19.79
N MET A 175 -9.03 -0.26 -19.89
CA MET A 175 -8.64 -1.00 -21.09
C MET A 175 -9.55 -2.19 -21.36
N SER A 176 -9.92 -2.94 -20.32
CA SER A 176 -10.87 -4.06 -20.45
C SER A 176 -12.24 -3.57 -20.91
N LEU A 177 -12.74 -2.47 -20.35
CA LEU A 177 -14.04 -1.90 -20.71
C LEU A 177 -14.05 -1.33 -22.14
N HIS A 178 -12.98 -0.66 -22.53
CA HIS A 178 -12.79 -0.16 -23.90
C HIS A 178 -12.69 -1.31 -24.91
N ALA A 179 -11.95 -2.37 -24.59
CA ALA A 179 -11.90 -3.57 -25.42
C ALA A 179 -13.28 -4.21 -25.60
N ARG A 180 -14.10 -4.28 -24.55
CA ARG A 180 -15.49 -4.77 -24.66
C ARG A 180 -16.35 -3.88 -25.55
N GLN A 181 -16.22 -2.55 -25.46
CA GLN A 181 -16.95 -1.62 -26.34
C GLN A 181 -16.55 -1.81 -27.81
N ILE A 182 -15.26 -1.97 -28.10
CA ILE A 182 -14.79 -2.23 -29.46
C ILE A 182 -15.25 -3.60 -29.97
N ALA A 183 -15.28 -4.63 -29.12
CA ALA A 183 -15.82 -5.94 -29.47
C ALA A 183 -17.31 -5.87 -29.83
N ILE A 184 -18.11 -5.14 -29.04
CA ILE A 184 -19.53 -4.90 -29.33
C ILE A 184 -19.69 -4.16 -30.66
N SER A 185 -18.91 -3.09 -30.90
CA SER A 185 -18.94 -2.34 -32.16
C SER A 185 -18.55 -3.18 -33.39
N ALA A 186 -17.70 -4.20 -33.20
CA ALA A 186 -17.36 -5.16 -34.25
C ALA A 186 -18.45 -6.21 -34.49
N GLY A 187 -19.53 -6.21 -33.71
CA GLY A 187 -20.67 -7.12 -33.83
C GLY A 187 -20.62 -8.34 -32.90
N ALA A 188 -19.67 -8.40 -31.95
CA ALA A 188 -19.63 -9.50 -30.99
C ALA A 188 -20.87 -9.47 -30.07
N THR A 189 -21.46 -10.64 -29.82
CA THR A 189 -22.65 -10.78 -28.97
C THR A 189 -22.48 -11.90 -27.94
N GLY A 190 -23.18 -11.81 -26.80
CA GLY A 190 -23.11 -12.79 -25.73
C GLY A 190 -21.68 -13.06 -25.26
N ASP A 191 -21.31 -14.34 -25.16
CA ASP A 191 -19.99 -14.79 -24.71
C ASP A 191 -18.84 -14.38 -25.64
N LEU A 192 -19.13 -14.01 -26.89
CA LEU A 192 -18.09 -13.58 -27.84
C LEU A 192 -17.52 -12.21 -27.47
N ILE A 193 -18.28 -11.36 -26.78
CA ILE A 193 -17.80 -10.03 -26.34
C ILE A 193 -16.56 -10.19 -25.46
N GLU A 194 -16.63 -11.08 -24.45
CA GLU A 194 -15.51 -11.30 -23.53
C GLU A 194 -14.33 -12.01 -24.19
N LYS A 195 -14.59 -12.98 -25.07
CA LYS A 195 -13.53 -13.69 -25.80
C LYS A 195 -12.75 -12.75 -26.72
N VAL A 196 -13.46 -11.92 -27.50
CA VAL A 196 -12.85 -10.96 -28.42
C VAL A 196 -12.12 -9.86 -27.64
N ALA A 197 -12.74 -9.31 -26.58
CA ALA A 197 -12.11 -8.29 -25.74
C ALA A 197 -10.83 -8.81 -25.05
N SER A 198 -10.88 -10.01 -24.46
CA SER A 198 -9.73 -10.63 -23.80
C SER A 198 -8.58 -10.88 -24.77
N GLN A 199 -8.87 -11.35 -25.98
CA GLN A 199 -7.86 -11.59 -27.02
C GLN A 199 -7.21 -10.28 -27.49
N MET A 200 -7.99 -9.21 -27.71
CA MET A 200 -7.45 -7.89 -28.08
C MET A 200 -6.52 -7.32 -27.00
N VAL A 201 -6.88 -7.49 -25.72
CA VAL A 201 -6.06 -7.04 -24.59
C VAL A 201 -4.76 -7.84 -24.52
N LEU A 202 -4.82 -9.16 -24.71
CA LEU A 202 -3.66 -10.06 -24.76
C LEU A 202 -2.68 -9.66 -25.86
N GLU A 203 -3.19 -9.33 -27.04
CA GLU A 203 -2.40 -8.93 -28.21
C GLU A 203 -1.95 -7.46 -28.16
N LYS A 204 -2.42 -6.68 -27.17
CA LYS A 204 -2.24 -5.22 -27.08
C LYS A 204 -2.68 -4.49 -28.36
N ASN A 205 -3.71 -5.01 -29.06
CA ASN A 205 -4.22 -4.46 -30.31
C ASN A 205 -5.74 -4.24 -30.23
N ILE A 206 -6.13 -3.15 -29.57
CA ILE A 206 -7.52 -2.77 -29.36
C ILE A 206 -7.96 -1.87 -30.53
N ARG A 207 -8.30 -2.49 -31.67
CA ARG A 207 -8.78 -1.82 -32.89
C ARG A 207 -9.97 -2.56 -33.47
N LEU A 208 -10.89 -1.84 -34.10
CA LEU A 208 -12.11 -2.40 -34.68
C LEU A 208 -11.83 -3.47 -35.75
N GLU A 209 -10.84 -3.24 -36.61
CA GLU A 209 -10.40 -4.21 -37.62
C GLU A 209 -9.97 -5.52 -36.95
N ARG A 210 -9.13 -5.43 -35.92
CA ARG A 210 -8.64 -6.61 -35.20
C ARG A 210 -9.76 -7.34 -34.46
N ALA A 211 -10.67 -6.61 -33.83
CA ALA A 211 -11.86 -7.18 -33.21
C ALA A 211 -12.69 -7.99 -34.21
N SER A 212 -12.85 -7.48 -35.43
CA SER A 212 -13.58 -8.13 -36.51
C SER A 212 -12.88 -9.39 -37.02
N GLU A 213 -11.54 -9.38 -37.11
CA GLU A 213 -10.74 -10.56 -37.46
C GLU A 213 -10.87 -11.67 -36.40
N ILE A 214 -10.74 -11.32 -35.12
CA ILE A 214 -10.86 -12.27 -34.01
C ILE A 214 -12.27 -12.86 -33.98
N LEU A 215 -13.31 -12.02 -34.15
CA LEU A 215 -14.69 -12.47 -34.18
C LEU A 215 -14.93 -13.48 -35.31
N LYS A 216 -14.49 -13.16 -36.55
CA LYS A 216 -14.60 -14.08 -37.69
C LYS A 216 -13.87 -15.39 -37.44
N SER A 217 -12.67 -15.36 -36.84
CA SER A 217 -11.92 -16.56 -36.51
C SER A 217 -12.63 -17.45 -35.50
N LEU A 218 -13.31 -16.85 -34.51
CA LEU A 218 -14.07 -17.59 -33.49
C LEU A 218 -15.39 -18.15 -34.04
N GLU A 219 -15.99 -17.49 -35.02
CA GLU A 219 -17.21 -17.96 -35.70
C GLU A 219 -16.94 -19.06 -36.73
N SER A 220 -15.79 -19.01 -37.42
CA SER A 220 -15.39 -20.02 -38.42
C SER A 220 -14.75 -21.27 -37.83
N GLY A 221 -14.44 -21.26 -36.53
CA GLY A 221 -13.98 -22.43 -35.75
C GLY A 221 -15.09 -23.21 -35.04
N LYS A 222 -16.37 -22.90 -35.31
CA LYS A 222 -17.52 -23.75 -34.97
C LYS A 222 -17.80 -24.73 -36.11
#